data_AF-A0A7W0DJA3-F1
#
_entry.id   AF-A0A7W0DJA3-F1
#
_cell.length_a   1.000
_cell.length_b   1.000
_cell.length_c   1.000
_cell.angle_alpha   90.00
_cell.angle_beta   90.00
_cell.angle_gamma   90.00
#
_symmetry.space_group_name_H-M   'P 1'
#
loop_
_entity.id
_entity.type
_entity.pdbx_description
1 polymer ?
#
loop_
_entity_poly.entity_id
_entity_poly.type
_entity_poly.pdbx_seq_one_letter_code
_entity_poly.pdbx_strand_id
1 'polypeptide(L)'
;MRPRPGEVLHFSEDPAITVFRPHVAATARQSEAYVWAVDDVRAPDYWFPRQCPRAMAWTVPGTSETDRERVLGPGGGERVHAIEYGWVQRFLSVELFAYRLPTAPFRPFGEPVPHAHVAVEPVEPLGPAEPVGDLLELHREAGIQLRVLDNLWAFWDAVIDSTLGFSGIRLGNAAPRPQLPARS
;
A
#
# COMPACT_ATOMS: atom_id res chain seq x y z
N MET A 1 -3.62 12.64 1.76
CA MET A 1 -2.18 12.98 1.67
C MET A 1 -1.61 12.55 0.32
N ARG A 2 -1.15 13.48 -0.52
CA ARG A 2 -0.58 13.23 -1.86
C ARG A 2 0.68 14.08 -2.10
N PRO A 3 1.62 13.63 -2.96
CA PRO A 3 2.77 14.46 -3.34
C PRO A 3 2.32 15.67 -4.16
N ARG A 4 3.06 16.77 -4.07
CA ARG A 4 2.94 17.91 -4.99
C ARG A 4 3.84 17.67 -6.23
N PRO A 5 3.71 18.48 -7.30
CA PRO A 5 4.65 18.41 -8.41
C PRO A 5 6.11 18.52 -7.94
N GLY A 6 6.97 17.61 -8.38
CA GLY A 6 8.37 17.54 -7.95
C GLY A 6 8.62 16.76 -6.66
N GLU A 7 7.58 16.12 -6.09
CA GLU A 7 7.69 15.34 -4.85
C GLU A 7 7.34 13.86 -5.05
N VAL A 8 7.98 13.01 -4.25
CA VAL A 8 7.52 11.64 -3.94
C VAL A 8 7.38 11.53 -2.43
N LEU A 9 6.57 10.59 -1.95
CA LEU A 9 6.30 10.44 -0.52
C LEU A 9 6.96 9.19 0.06
N HIS A 10 7.44 9.32 1.30
CA HIS A 10 7.71 8.18 2.17
C HIS A 10 6.76 8.24 3.37
N PHE A 11 6.19 7.09 3.76
CA PHE A 11 5.30 7.00 4.91
C PHE A 11 5.95 6.22 6.05
N SER A 12 5.91 6.76 7.27
CA SER A 12 6.50 6.15 8.46
C SER A 12 5.69 6.47 9.72
N GLU A 13 5.78 5.59 10.73
CA GLU A 13 5.29 5.84 12.09
C GLU A 13 6.36 6.54 12.96
N ASP A 14 7.58 6.71 12.43
CA ASP A 14 8.65 7.47 13.06
C ASP A 14 8.65 8.92 12.51
N PRO A 15 8.39 9.95 13.34
CA PRO A 15 8.40 11.37 12.94
C PRO A 15 9.79 12.03 13.00
N ALA A 16 10.82 11.32 13.46
CA ALA A 16 12.15 11.88 13.73
C ALA A 16 13.17 11.63 12.60
N ILE A 17 12.74 11.12 11.45
CA ILE A 17 13.66 10.80 10.34
C ILE A 17 14.12 12.10 9.69
N THR A 18 15.40 12.43 9.86
CA THR A 18 16.02 13.62 9.25
C THR A 18 16.77 13.32 7.96
N VAL A 19 17.15 12.06 7.74
CA VAL A 19 17.81 11.59 6.51
C VAL A 19 17.40 10.17 6.20
N PHE A 20 16.98 9.92 4.96
CA PHE A 20 16.73 8.58 4.47
C PHE A 20 18.01 8.03 3.88
N ARG A 21 18.55 6.96 4.48
CA ARG A 21 19.72 6.26 3.96
C ARG A 21 19.28 5.01 3.19
N PRO A 22 19.91 4.72 2.05
CA PRO A 22 19.67 3.48 1.35
C PRO A 22 19.89 2.30 2.30
N HIS A 23 18.91 1.42 2.38
CA HIS A 23 19.01 0.19 3.16
C HIS A 23 18.42 -0.97 2.38
N VAL A 24 18.94 -2.16 2.63
CA VAL A 24 18.32 -3.39 2.14
C VAL A 24 17.06 -3.59 2.95
N ALA A 25 15.90 -3.44 2.34
CA ALA A 25 14.65 -3.69 3.03
C ALA A 25 14.60 -5.17 3.45
N ALA A 26 14.21 -5.47 4.69
CA ALA A 26 14.15 -6.84 5.21
C ALA A 26 13.25 -7.79 4.40
N THR A 27 12.39 -7.25 3.53
CA THR A 27 11.49 -7.98 2.63
C THR A 27 11.93 -7.95 1.16
N ALA A 28 13.06 -7.31 0.83
CA ALA A 28 13.54 -7.24 -0.55
C ALA A 28 14.11 -8.60 -0.98
N ARG A 29 13.68 -9.08 -2.16
CA ARG A 29 14.34 -10.17 -2.89
C ARG A 29 15.64 -9.71 -3.56
N GLN A 30 15.91 -8.41 -3.55
CA GLN A 30 17.08 -7.79 -4.18
C GLN A 30 18.08 -7.35 -3.12
N SER A 31 19.36 -7.48 -3.45
CA SER A 31 20.51 -7.20 -2.59
C SER A 31 20.85 -5.72 -2.46
N GLU A 32 20.28 -4.86 -3.30
CA GLU A 32 20.64 -3.45 -3.36
C GLU A 32 19.91 -2.63 -2.29
N ALA A 33 20.65 -1.70 -1.70
CA ALA A 33 20.15 -0.78 -0.70
C ALA A 33 19.49 0.41 -1.41
N TYR A 34 18.25 0.72 -1.02
CA TYR A 34 17.49 1.83 -1.61
C TYR A 34 16.81 2.69 -0.55
N VAL A 35 16.62 3.96 -0.88
CA VAL A 35 15.57 4.79 -0.29
C VAL A 35 14.31 4.56 -1.12
N TRP A 36 13.21 4.21 -0.46
CA TRP A 36 11.94 3.92 -1.11
C TRP A 36 10.98 5.09 -0.96
N ALA A 37 10.31 5.43 -2.04
CA ALA A 37 9.23 6.40 -2.04
C ALA A 37 8.12 5.96 -3.01
N VAL A 38 6.98 6.64 -2.95
CA VAL A 38 5.81 6.40 -3.78
C VAL A 38 5.29 7.68 -4.42
N ASP A 39 4.72 7.51 -5.58
CA ASP A 39 4.03 8.57 -6.32
C ASP A 39 2.61 8.79 -5.78
N ASP A 40 1.86 9.66 -6.48
CA ASP A 40 0.47 9.91 -6.17
C ASP A 40 -0.35 8.61 -6.19
N VAL A 41 -0.28 7.83 -7.28
CA VAL A 41 -1.13 6.66 -7.51
C VAL A 41 -0.93 5.58 -6.45
N ARG A 42 0.31 5.40 -6.00
CA ARG A 42 0.72 4.39 -5.01
C ARG A 42 0.63 4.88 -3.56
N ALA A 43 0.56 6.18 -3.30
CA ALA A 43 0.45 6.71 -1.93
C ALA A 43 -0.64 6.04 -1.06
N PRO A 44 -1.86 5.74 -1.58
CA PRO A 44 -2.89 5.08 -0.79
C PRO A 44 -2.52 3.69 -0.29
N ASP A 45 -1.60 2.99 -0.96
CA ASP A 45 -1.12 1.67 -0.52
C ASP A 45 -0.44 1.75 0.86
N TYR A 46 -0.04 2.95 1.28
CA TYR A 46 0.73 3.20 2.49
C TYR A 46 -0.06 3.93 3.58
N TRP A 47 -1.35 4.21 3.38
CA TRP A 47 -2.24 4.77 4.41
C TRP A 47 -2.70 3.72 5.43
N PHE A 48 -1.75 2.99 6.02
CA PHE A 48 -2.00 1.95 7.01
C PHE A 48 -0.81 1.88 7.98
N PRO A 49 -1.00 1.32 9.19
CA PRO A 49 0.13 0.92 10.03
C PRO A 49 1.13 0.08 9.24
N ARG A 50 2.43 0.28 9.47
CA ARG A 50 3.51 -0.32 8.68
C ARG A 50 3.40 -1.83 8.58
N GLN A 51 3.01 -2.48 9.69
CA GLN A 51 2.90 -3.93 9.77
C GLN A 51 1.52 -4.47 9.40
N CYS A 52 0.56 -3.61 9.06
CA CYS A 52 -0.78 -4.03 8.67
C CYS A 52 -0.70 -4.83 7.34
N PRO A 53 -1.16 -6.10 7.34
CA PRO A 53 -1.37 -6.86 6.12
C PRO A 53 -2.52 -6.23 5.36
N ARG A 54 -2.31 -5.98 4.07
CA ARG A 54 -3.31 -5.36 3.21
C ARG A 54 -3.29 -5.96 1.84
N ALA A 55 -4.47 -6.37 1.39
CA ALA A 55 -4.72 -6.84 0.03
C ALA A 55 -5.45 -5.75 -0.72
N MET A 56 -4.96 -5.38 -1.90
CA MET A 56 -5.44 -4.21 -2.62
C MET A 56 -5.65 -4.57 -4.08
N ALA A 57 -6.74 -4.09 -4.66
CA ALA A 57 -7.08 -4.29 -6.06
C ALA A 57 -7.70 -3.02 -6.64
N TRP A 58 -7.49 -2.78 -7.93
CA TRP A 58 -8.05 -1.65 -8.67
C TRP A 58 -8.22 -1.99 -10.15
N THR A 59 -9.12 -1.27 -10.81
CA THR A 59 -9.34 -1.42 -12.25
C THR A 59 -8.13 -0.90 -13.03
N VAL A 60 -7.84 -1.59 -14.13
CA VAL A 60 -6.81 -1.22 -15.12
C VAL A 60 -7.41 -1.34 -16.52
N PRO A 61 -6.77 -0.75 -17.55
CA PRO A 61 -7.16 -1.05 -18.93
C PRO A 61 -7.12 -2.56 -19.17
N GLY A 62 -8.27 -3.14 -19.54
CA GLY A 62 -8.42 -4.59 -19.75
C GLY A 62 -9.01 -5.38 -18.59
N THR A 63 -9.33 -4.75 -17.45
CA THR A 63 -10.14 -5.38 -16.40
C THR A 63 -11.50 -5.82 -16.96
N SER A 64 -11.87 -7.08 -16.72
CA SER A 64 -13.16 -7.63 -17.13
C SER A 64 -14.26 -7.23 -16.14
N GLU A 65 -15.50 -7.04 -16.63
CA GLU A 65 -16.65 -6.78 -15.76
C GLU A 65 -16.89 -7.92 -14.77
N THR A 66 -16.72 -9.18 -15.19
CA THR A 66 -16.86 -10.35 -14.30
C THR A 66 -15.89 -10.29 -13.12
N ASP A 67 -14.63 -9.94 -13.35
CA ASP A 67 -13.65 -9.81 -12.27
C ASP A 67 -13.91 -8.57 -11.40
N ARG A 68 -14.31 -7.46 -12.03
CA ARG A 68 -14.71 -6.24 -11.33
C ARG A 68 -15.85 -6.52 -10.36
N GLU A 69 -16.91 -7.17 -10.82
CA GLU A 69 -18.04 -7.59 -9.99
C GLU A 69 -17.64 -8.61 -8.92
N ARG A 70 -16.79 -9.59 -9.25
CA ARG A 70 -16.34 -10.61 -8.30
C ARG A 70 -15.50 -10.04 -7.15
N VAL A 71 -14.59 -9.10 -7.43
CA VAL A 71 -13.61 -8.60 -6.46
C VAL A 71 -14.09 -7.29 -5.80
N LEU A 72 -14.48 -6.29 -6.58
CA LEU A 72 -14.91 -4.98 -6.07
C LEU A 72 -16.36 -5.03 -5.58
N GLY A 73 -17.21 -5.78 -6.28
CA GLY A 73 -18.58 -6.04 -5.87
C GLY A 73 -19.53 -4.85 -5.97
N PRO A 74 -20.84 -5.06 -5.71
CA PRO A 74 -21.82 -3.98 -5.66
C PRO A 74 -21.43 -2.91 -4.65
N GLY A 75 -21.55 -1.63 -5.04
CA GLY A 75 -21.11 -0.50 -4.21
C GLY A 75 -19.58 -0.35 -4.12
N GLY A 76 -18.82 -1.23 -4.76
CA GLY A 76 -17.39 -1.05 -5.01
C GLY A 76 -17.16 -0.03 -6.13
N GLY A 77 -16.26 0.93 -5.89
CA GLY A 77 -15.77 1.85 -6.91
C GLY A 77 -14.68 1.19 -7.76
N GLU A 78 -13.65 1.96 -8.09
CA GLU A 78 -12.54 1.51 -8.94
C GLU A 78 -11.37 0.90 -8.16
N ARG A 79 -11.40 0.96 -6.82
CA ARG A 79 -10.32 0.49 -5.95
C ARG A 79 -10.85 0.01 -4.61
N VAL A 80 -10.29 -1.11 -4.13
CA VAL A 80 -10.56 -1.68 -2.81
C VAL A 80 -9.25 -1.94 -2.08
N HIS A 81 -9.21 -1.57 -0.82
CA HIS A 81 -8.19 -2.02 0.13
C HIS A 81 -8.87 -2.88 1.20
N ALA A 82 -8.32 -4.06 1.46
CA ALA A 82 -8.82 -4.98 2.47
C ALA A 82 -7.80 -5.19 3.58
N ILE A 83 -8.26 -5.14 4.82
CA ILE A 83 -7.51 -5.48 6.03
C ILE A 83 -8.31 -6.48 6.88
N GLU A 84 -7.68 -7.05 7.91
CA GLU A 84 -8.37 -7.94 8.85
C GLU A 84 -8.94 -7.18 10.06
N TYR A 85 -10.01 -7.71 10.67
CA TYR A 85 -10.61 -7.13 11.89
C TYR A 85 -9.59 -6.89 13.00
N GLY A 86 -8.61 -7.78 13.16
CA GLY A 86 -7.55 -7.67 14.15
C GLY A 86 -6.68 -6.41 14.01
N TRP A 87 -6.72 -5.74 12.86
CA TRP A 87 -5.94 -4.53 12.59
C TRP A 87 -6.74 -3.23 12.67
N VAL A 88 -8.08 -3.28 12.77
CA VAL A 88 -8.95 -2.09 12.70
C VAL A 88 -8.60 -1.05 13.76
N GLN A 89 -8.45 -1.47 15.03
CA GLN A 89 -8.15 -0.52 16.11
C GLN A 89 -6.82 0.19 15.87
N ARG A 90 -5.79 -0.54 15.43
CA ARG A 90 -4.48 0.07 15.08
C ARG A 90 -4.58 0.97 13.86
N PHE A 91 -5.38 0.59 12.86
CA PHE A 91 -5.62 1.43 11.69
C PHE A 91 -6.26 2.77 12.06
N LEU A 92 -7.23 2.76 12.98
CA LEU A 92 -7.93 3.98 13.42
C LEU A 92 -7.09 4.86 14.34
N SER A 93 -6.12 4.29 15.07
CA SER A 93 -5.36 5.00 16.10
C SER A 93 -3.90 5.29 15.75
N VAL A 94 -3.39 4.84 14.59
CA VAL A 94 -1.98 5.01 14.23
C VAL A 94 -1.66 6.47 13.94
N GLU A 95 -0.54 6.94 14.47
CA GLU A 95 0.06 8.19 14.04
C GLU A 95 0.99 7.91 12.85
N LEU A 96 0.45 8.12 11.65
CA LEU A 96 1.20 7.97 10.41
C LEU A 96 1.69 9.34 9.92
N PHE A 97 2.95 9.40 9.50
CA PHE A 97 3.57 10.60 8.94
C PHE A 97 3.97 10.39 7.49
N ALA A 98 3.86 11.46 6.69
CA ALA A 98 4.38 11.54 5.35
C ALA A 98 5.60 12.47 5.30
N TYR A 99 6.66 12.00 4.67
CA TYR A 99 7.85 12.76 4.33
C TYR A 99 7.81 13.08 2.85
N ARG A 100 7.88 14.37 2.52
CA ARG A 100 8.02 14.85 1.14
C ARG A 100 9.49 14.79 0.75
N LEU A 101 9.81 14.03 -0.27
CA LEU A 101 11.17 13.89 -0.79
C LEU A 101 11.24 14.51 -2.20
N PRO A 102 12.37 15.14 -2.58
CA PRO A 102 12.54 15.62 -3.96
C PRO A 102 12.48 14.46 -4.93
N THR A 103 11.84 14.61 -6.10
CA THR A 103 11.81 13.57 -7.14
C THR A 103 13.15 13.35 -7.82
N ALA A 104 14.00 14.37 -7.91
CA ALA A 104 15.23 14.36 -8.70
C ALA A 104 16.16 13.14 -8.48
N PRO A 105 16.43 12.67 -7.25
CA PRO A 105 17.29 11.50 -7.03
C PRO A 105 16.58 10.16 -7.25
N PHE A 106 15.26 10.15 -7.50
CA PHE A 106 14.47 8.94 -7.63
C PHE A 106 14.25 8.51 -9.07
N ARG A 107 14.30 7.20 -9.29
CA ARG A 107 13.90 6.54 -10.53
C ARG A 107 12.74 5.57 -10.29
N PRO A 108 11.82 5.38 -11.27
CA PRO A 108 10.80 4.36 -11.16
C PRO A 108 11.40 2.97 -10.94
N PHE A 109 10.70 2.13 -10.17
CA PHE A 109 11.12 0.79 -9.80
C PHE A 109 9.96 -0.20 -9.90
N GLY A 110 10.23 -1.37 -10.48
CA GLY A 110 9.28 -2.43 -10.72
C GLY A 110 8.93 -2.58 -12.20
N GLU A 111 8.72 -3.82 -12.62
CA GLU A 111 8.33 -4.19 -13.97
C GLU A 111 7.10 -5.11 -13.93
N PRO A 112 6.25 -5.12 -14.98
CA PRO A 112 6.30 -4.28 -16.18
C PRO A 112 5.76 -2.85 -15.95
N VAL A 113 5.10 -2.61 -14.82
CA VAL A 113 4.62 -1.29 -14.39
C VAL A 113 5.31 -0.96 -13.07
N PRO A 114 5.96 0.22 -12.96
CA PRO A 114 6.58 0.65 -11.71
C PRO A 114 5.56 0.72 -10.56
N HIS A 115 5.93 0.18 -9.40
CA HIS A 115 5.11 0.20 -8.19
C HIS A 115 5.74 1.04 -7.07
N ALA A 116 6.94 1.55 -7.29
CA ALA A 116 7.66 2.40 -6.35
C ALA A 116 8.67 3.30 -7.09
N HIS A 117 9.27 4.20 -6.32
CA HIS A 117 10.41 5.01 -6.72
C HIS A 117 11.59 4.70 -5.79
N VAL A 118 12.79 4.56 -6.35
CA VAL A 118 14.01 4.28 -5.58
C VAL A 118 15.11 5.31 -5.82
N ALA A 119 15.85 5.65 -4.77
CA ALA A 119 17.13 6.35 -4.84
C ALA A 119 18.24 5.48 -4.24
N VAL A 120 19.44 5.56 -4.81
CA VAL A 120 20.63 4.81 -4.36
C VAL A 120 21.54 5.64 -3.46
N GLU A 121 21.21 6.91 -3.26
CA GLU A 121 21.94 7.86 -2.42
C GLU A 121 21.07 8.30 -1.24
N PRO A 122 21.68 8.84 -0.16
CA PRO A 122 20.93 9.45 0.93
C PRO A 122 20.06 10.60 0.45
N VAL A 123 18.84 10.71 0.98
CA VAL A 123 17.89 11.76 0.63
C VAL A 123 17.43 12.49 1.89
N GLU A 124 17.55 13.82 1.88
CA GLU A 124 16.98 14.68 2.90
C GLU A 124 15.53 15.05 2.53
N PRO A 125 14.59 15.01 3.48
CA PRO A 125 13.23 15.49 3.25
C PRO A 125 13.19 16.99 2.93
N LEU A 126 12.20 17.40 2.14
CA LEU A 126 11.94 18.81 1.81
C LEU A 126 11.43 19.64 3.00
N GLY A 127 11.04 18.97 4.09
CA GLY A 127 10.51 19.58 5.29
C GLY A 127 10.29 18.55 6.40
N PRO A 128 9.75 18.97 7.56
CA PRO A 128 9.43 18.06 8.66
C PRO A 128 8.37 17.03 8.25
N ALA A 129 8.30 15.94 9.04
CA ALA A 129 7.27 14.93 8.88
C ALA A 129 5.86 15.54 9.04
N GLU A 130 4.97 15.31 8.07
CA GLU A 130 3.59 15.81 8.10
C GLU A 130 2.65 14.70 8.59
N PRO A 131 1.83 14.92 9.63
CA PRO A 131 0.78 13.97 10.00
C PRO A 131 -0.14 13.69 8.81
N VAL A 132 -0.39 12.41 8.53
CA VAL A 132 -1.28 12.00 7.44
C VAL A 132 -2.74 12.31 7.77
N GLY A 133 -3.10 12.26 9.06
CA GLY A 133 -4.44 12.51 9.56
C GLY A 133 -5.32 11.25 9.60
N ASP A 134 -6.62 11.43 9.47
CA ASP A 134 -7.60 10.35 9.53
C ASP A 134 -7.51 9.46 8.28
N LEU A 135 -7.02 8.23 8.46
CA LEU A 135 -6.83 7.28 7.37
C LEU A 135 -8.15 6.79 6.78
N LEU A 136 -9.21 6.65 7.58
CA LEU A 136 -10.53 6.24 7.08
C LEU A 136 -11.11 7.34 6.18
N GLU A 137 -11.02 8.58 6.62
CA GLU A 137 -11.49 9.73 5.86
C GLU A 137 -10.71 9.88 4.54
N LEU A 138 -9.38 9.71 4.56
CA LEU A 138 -8.58 9.71 3.34
C LEU A 138 -9.00 8.64 2.32
N HIS A 139 -9.36 7.44 2.78
CA HIS A 139 -9.89 6.40 1.90
C HIS A 139 -11.24 6.82 1.31
N ARG A 140 -12.14 7.37 2.14
CA ARG A 140 -13.45 7.87 1.72
C ARG A 140 -13.34 8.96 0.67
N GLU A 141 -12.54 9.98 0.93
CA GLU A 141 -12.30 11.11 0.00
C GLU A 141 -11.67 10.64 -1.31
N ALA A 142 -10.80 9.63 -1.26
CA ALA A 142 -10.18 9.04 -2.44
C ALA A 142 -11.11 8.08 -3.21
N GLY A 143 -12.34 7.85 -2.75
CA GLY A 143 -13.27 6.89 -3.35
C GLY A 143 -12.78 5.43 -3.27
N ILE A 144 -11.92 5.12 -2.30
CA ILE A 144 -11.36 3.79 -2.10
C ILE A 144 -12.24 3.04 -1.11
N GLN A 145 -12.78 1.91 -1.54
CA GLN A 145 -13.49 1.01 -0.65
C GLN A 145 -12.51 0.43 0.38
N LEU A 146 -12.77 0.64 1.67
CA LEU A 146 -12.08 -0.07 2.74
C LEU A 146 -12.92 -1.26 3.18
N ARG A 147 -12.38 -2.48 3.04
CA ARG A 147 -13.04 -3.73 3.44
C ARG A 147 -12.34 -4.30 4.66
N VAL A 148 -13.14 -4.73 5.64
CA VAL A 148 -12.64 -5.42 6.82
C VAL A 148 -13.13 -6.87 6.78
N LEU A 149 -12.20 -7.81 6.88
CA LEU A 149 -12.45 -9.24 6.76
C LEU A 149 -11.98 -9.99 8.01
N ASP A 150 -12.51 -11.19 8.25
CA ASP A 150 -11.94 -12.09 9.27
C ASP A 150 -10.58 -12.64 8.85
N ASN A 151 -10.40 -12.83 7.54
CA ASN A 151 -9.20 -13.40 6.95
C ASN A 151 -9.01 -12.91 5.50
N LEU A 152 -7.79 -12.52 5.13
CA LEU A 152 -7.53 -11.96 3.80
C LEU A 152 -7.42 -12.99 2.67
N TRP A 153 -7.16 -14.27 2.97
CA TRP A 153 -6.62 -15.18 1.94
C TRP A 153 -7.62 -15.55 0.85
N ALA A 154 -8.88 -15.79 1.17
CA ALA A 154 -9.90 -16.06 0.14
C ALA A 154 -10.10 -14.85 -0.79
N PHE A 155 -10.07 -13.64 -0.24
CA PHE A 155 -10.11 -12.41 -1.03
C PHE A 155 -8.85 -12.24 -1.88
N TRP A 156 -7.68 -12.46 -1.29
CA TRP A 156 -6.40 -12.33 -1.99
C TRP A 156 -6.23 -13.34 -3.13
N ASP A 157 -6.62 -14.60 -2.91
CA ASP A 157 -6.60 -15.64 -3.94
C ASP A 157 -7.54 -15.25 -5.10
N ALA A 158 -8.72 -14.68 -4.80
CA ALA A 158 -9.60 -14.15 -5.83
C ALA A 158 -9.00 -12.97 -6.61
N VAL A 159 -8.28 -12.07 -5.93
CA VAL A 159 -7.62 -10.89 -6.53
C VAL A 159 -6.51 -11.31 -7.50
N ILE A 160 -5.64 -12.25 -7.12
CA ILE A 160 -4.49 -12.64 -7.96
C ILE A 160 -4.91 -13.47 -9.18
N ASP A 161 -6.03 -14.19 -9.08
CA ASP A 161 -6.65 -14.93 -10.19
C ASP A 161 -7.60 -14.03 -11.02
N SER A 162 -7.38 -12.71 -11.05
CA SER A 162 -8.25 -11.76 -11.76
C SER A 162 -7.51 -10.92 -12.78
N THR A 163 -8.27 -10.18 -13.59
CA THR A 163 -7.77 -9.16 -14.54
C THR A 163 -7.60 -7.76 -13.92
N LEU A 164 -7.72 -7.62 -12.59
CA LEU A 164 -7.47 -6.36 -11.89
C LEU A 164 -5.97 -6.12 -11.69
N GLY A 165 -5.60 -4.84 -11.59
CA GLY A 165 -4.31 -4.49 -10.99
C GLY A 165 -4.37 -4.74 -9.49
N PHE A 166 -3.27 -5.22 -8.90
CA PHE A 166 -3.26 -5.54 -7.48
C PHE A 166 -1.91 -5.31 -6.80
N SER A 167 -1.95 -5.21 -5.48
CA SER A 167 -0.77 -5.23 -4.62
C SER A 167 -1.10 -5.86 -3.27
N GLY A 168 -0.16 -6.64 -2.75
CA GLY A 168 -0.24 -7.29 -1.45
C GLY A 168 0.95 -6.86 -0.61
N ILE A 169 0.70 -6.12 0.46
CA ILE A 169 1.77 -5.61 1.35
C ILE A 169 1.65 -6.29 2.71
N ARG A 170 2.76 -6.85 3.19
CA ARG A 170 2.88 -7.51 4.50
C ARG A 170 1.85 -8.64 4.71
N LEU A 171 1.42 -9.31 3.64
CA LEU A 171 0.45 -10.41 3.74
C LEU A 171 0.91 -11.56 4.66
N GLY A 172 2.23 -11.71 4.89
CA GLY A 172 2.75 -12.65 5.90
C GLY A 172 2.37 -12.32 7.35
N ASN A 173 1.86 -11.11 7.62
CA ASN A 173 1.33 -10.70 8.92
C ASN A 173 -0.19 -10.91 9.05
N ALA A 174 -0.85 -11.43 8.00
CA ALA A 174 -2.25 -11.82 8.05
C ALA A 174 -2.45 -13.02 8.98
N ALA A 175 -3.69 -13.23 9.42
CA ALA A 175 -4.09 -14.47 10.07
C ALA A 175 -3.71 -15.69 9.20
N PRO A 176 -3.41 -16.86 9.78
CA PRO A 176 -3.04 -18.04 9.01
C PRO A 176 -4.05 -18.36 7.91
N ARG A 177 -3.57 -18.92 6.78
CA ARG A 177 -4.45 -19.45 5.73
C ARG A 177 -5.40 -20.49 6.37
N PRO A 178 -6.73 -20.34 6.21
CA PRO A 178 -7.66 -21.36 6.66
C PRO A 178 -7.31 -22.69 5.98
N GLN A 179 -7.19 -23.75 6.76
CA GLN A 179 -7.04 -25.09 6.18
C GLN A 179 -8.39 -25.43 5.53
N LEU A 180 -8.38 -25.73 4.23
CA LEU A 180 -9.57 -26.34 3.61
C LEU A 180 -9.87 -27.62 4.39
N PRO A 181 -11.11 -27.83 4.87
CA PRO A 181 -11.45 -29.10 5.48
C PRO A 181 -11.15 -30.21 4.46
N ALA A 182 -10.53 -31.30 4.92
CA ALA A 182 -10.33 -32.48 4.11
C ALA A 182 -11.70 -32.84 3.49
N ARG A 183 -11.77 -32.87 2.16
CA ARG A 183 -13.00 -33.26 1.46
C ARG A 183 -13.35 -34.68 1.90
N SER A 184 -14.45 -34.82 2.62
CA SER A 184 -15.09 -36.11 2.93
C SER A 184 -15.77 -36.68 1.70
#